data_AF-A0A3D9L4G0-F1
#
_entry.id   AF-A0A3D9L4G0-F1
#
_cell.length_a   1.000
_cell.length_b   1.000
_cell.length_c   1.000
_cell.angle_alpha   90.00
_cell.angle_beta   90.00
_cell.angle_gamma   90.00
#
_symmetry.space_group_name_H-M   'P 1'
#
loop_
_entity.id
_entity.type
_entity.pdbx_description
1 polymer ?
#
loop_
_entity_poly.entity_id
_entity_poly.type
_entity_poly.pdbx_seq_one_letter_code
_entity_poly.pdbx_strand_id
1 'polypeptide(L)'
;MRFFLLLICCTIASLGYSQEAEEILQEHFEAHGQKQWEEIRTVEISGKLVDERYYGFPMILTYKRPGKIRIAGVYENKRFAQAYDGTVAWSIAPWKKQYQVETATASEELILRNSYTPGSPLYPYREHLQFEGLRDMEGVLYYAFTMAEEAYLKTYFIDTENYRLYYEQIQTRFGSQNLSMLKVIDKYKSYGGMLIPTAVRFEADQLEWELVFDEVLLGVGANDKLFARPESQ
;
A
#
# COMPACT_ATOMS: atom_id res chain seq x y z
N MET A 1 8.22 21.00 63.27
CA MET A 1 7.35 20.52 62.17
C MET A 1 8.23 20.18 60.98
N ARG A 2 8.48 18.89 60.72
CA ARG A 2 9.16 18.44 59.50
C ARG A 2 8.08 18.23 58.43
N PHE A 3 8.05 19.10 57.43
CA PHE A 3 7.19 18.97 56.26
C PHE A 3 7.69 17.78 55.42
N PHE A 4 6.85 16.76 55.28
CA PHE A 4 7.08 15.62 54.41
C PHE A 4 6.63 16.02 53.01
N LEU A 5 7.58 16.25 52.10
CA LEU A 5 7.30 16.58 50.70
C LEU A 5 6.89 15.29 49.97
N LEU A 6 5.60 15.16 49.67
CA LEU A 6 5.03 14.03 48.94
C LEU A 6 5.33 14.24 47.44
N LEU A 7 6.35 13.53 46.93
CA LEU A 7 6.72 13.54 45.52
C LEU A 7 5.68 12.72 44.74
N ILE A 8 4.72 13.38 44.10
CA ILE A 8 3.78 12.75 43.17
C ILE A 8 4.55 12.41 41.90
N CYS A 9 4.89 11.14 41.75
CA CYS A 9 5.45 10.59 40.52
C CYS A 9 4.31 10.44 39.51
N CYS A 10 4.11 11.46 38.66
CA CYS A 10 3.33 11.31 37.44
C CYS A 10 4.06 10.34 36.51
N THR A 11 3.71 9.06 36.57
CA THR A 11 4.01 8.12 35.50
C THR A 11 3.24 8.57 34.27
N ILE A 12 3.95 9.17 33.32
CA ILE A 12 3.47 9.35 31.96
C ILE A 12 3.24 7.93 31.43
N ALA A 13 1.98 7.53 31.30
CA ALA A 13 1.64 6.29 30.61
C ALA A 13 2.05 6.47 29.15
N SER A 14 3.21 5.91 28.79
CA SER A 14 3.55 5.67 27.39
C SER A 14 2.35 4.93 26.80
N LEU A 15 1.81 5.41 25.69
CA LEU A 15 1.00 4.59 24.79
C LEU A 15 1.95 3.53 24.20
N GLY A 16 2.37 2.58 25.03
CA GLY A 16 3.11 1.41 24.60
C GLY A 16 2.13 0.48 23.93
N TYR A 17 2.56 -0.16 22.85
CA TYR A 17 1.85 -1.30 22.32
C TYR A 17 1.69 -2.37 23.42
N SER A 18 0.60 -3.13 23.38
CA SER A 18 0.55 -4.36 24.15
C SER A 18 1.67 -5.27 23.66
N GLN A 19 2.30 -6.01 24.56
CA GLN A 19 3.37 -6.96 24.22
C GLN A 19 2.96 -7.90 23.07
N GLU A 20 1.70 -8.35 23.08
CA GLU A 20 1.11 -9.16 22.00
C GLU A 20 1.13 -8.45 20.63
N ALA A 21 0.86 -7.14 20.57
CA ALA A 21 0.84 -6.40 19.32
C ALA A 21 2.25 -6.24 18.74
N GLU A 22 3.25 -6.04 19.60
CA GLU A 22 4.66 -5.98 19.19
C GLU A 22 5.12 -7.33 18.63
N GLU A 23 4.78 -8.42 19.30
CA GLU A 23 5.09 -9.79 18.86
C GLU A 23 4.45 -10.08 17.49
N ILE A 24 3.17 -9.75 17.29
CA ILE A 24 2.49 -9.92 15.99
C ILE A 24 3.16 -9.10 14.88
N LEU A 25 3.52 -7.83 15.15
CA LEU A 25 4.18 -6.99 14.15
C LEU A 25 5.59 -7.52 13.83
N GLN A 26 6.32 -8.04 14.82
CA GLN A 26 7.62 -8.66 14.61
C GLN A 26 7.50 -9.87 13.68
N GLU A 27 6.62 -10.83 14.00
CA GLU A 27 6.38 -12.01 13.16
C GLU A 27 5.93 -11.61 11.75
N HIS A 28 5.08 -10.60 11.64
CA HIS A 28 4.66 -10.05 10.36
C HIS A 28 5.83 -9.50 9.53
N PHE A 29 6.71 -8.68 10.13
CA PHE A 29 7.86 -8.12 9.43
C PHE A 29 8.89 -9.18 9.05
N GLU A 30 9.07 -10.20 9.88
CA GLU A 30 9.91 -11.36 9.58
C GLU A 30 9.32 -12.17 8.42
N ALA A 31 8.01 -12.47 8.44
CA ALA A 31 7.31 -13.18 7.37
C ALA A 31 7.38 -12.46 6.01
N HIS A 32 7.43 -11.12 6.01
CA HIS A 32 7.59 -10.32 4.80
C HIS A 32 9.03 -10.19 4.30
N GLY A 33 10.03 -10.62 5.08
CA GLY A 33 11.44 -10.36 4.77
C GLY A 33 11.78 -8.88 4.81
N GLN A 34 11.22 -8.16 5.80
CA GLN A 34 11.24 -6.69 5.83
C GLN A 34 12.67 -6.12 5.86
N LYS A 35 13.60 -6.79 6.55
CA LYS A 35 15.01 -6.37 6.62
C LYS A 35 15.67 -6.32 5.24
N GLN A 36 15.43 -7.31 4.39
CA GLN A 36 15.93 -7.31 3.01
C GLN A 36 15.28 -6.17 2.19
N TRP A 37 13.98 -5.92 2.39
CA TRP A 37 13.26 -4.85 1.71
C TRP A 37 13.72 -3.43 2.04
N GLU A 38 14.42 -3.22 3.16
CA GLU A 38 15.01 -1.92 3.52
C GLU A 38 16.20 -1.56 2.62
N GLU A 39 16.91 -2.56 2.10
CA GLU A 39 18.06 -2.38 1.21
C GLU A 39 17.63 -2.08 -0.24
N ILE A 40 16.43 -2.52 -0.62
CA ILE A 40 15.89 -2.32 -1.97
C ILE A 40 15.38 -0.89 -2.16
N ARG A 41 15.96 -0.20 -3.15
CA ARG A 41 15.60 1.19 -3.50
C ARG A 41 14.65 1.30 -4.69
N THR A 42 14.68 0.33 -5.59
CA THR A 42 13.86 0.31 -6.81
C THR A 42 13.30 -1.07 -7.06
N VAL A 43 12.07 -1.11 -7.57
CA VAL A 43 11.41 -2.33 -8.03
C VAL A 43 10.81 -2.05 -9.39
N GLU A 44 11.01 -2.97 -10.33
CA GLU A 44 10.29 -3.00 -11.60
C GLU A 44 9.51 -4.30 -11.67
N ILE A 45 8.23 -4.22 -12.05
CA ILE A 45 7.33 -5.36 -12.16
C ILE A 45 6.74 -5.34 -13.55
N SER A 46 7.01 -6.38 -14.33
CA SER A 46 6.30 -6.64 -15.57
C SER A 46 5.11 -7.55 -15.26
N GLY A 47 3.95 -7.23 -15.82
CA GLY A 47 2.74 -7.98 -15.52
C GLY A 47 1.53 -7.49 -16.28
N LYS A 48 0.34 -7.69 -15.69
CA LYS A 48 -0.93 -7.36 -16.32
C LYS A 48 -1.86 -6.66 -15.33
N LEU A 49 -2.59 -5.67 -15.84
CA LEU A 49 -3.80 -5.16 -15.23
C LEU A 49 -4.96 -5.98 -15.79
N VAL A 50 -5.72 -6.64 -14.94
CA VAL A 50 -6.92 -7.40 -15.30
C VAL A 50 -8.13 -6.57 -14.91
N ASP A 51 -8.99 -6.23 -15.87
CA ASP A 51 -10.22 -5.47 -15.61
C ASP A 51 -11.35 -6.37 -15.09
N GLU A 52 -12.49 -5.75 -14.74
CA GLU A 52 -13.72 -6.42 -14.29
C GLU A 52 -14.30 -7.44 -15.29
N ARG A 53 -13.89 -7.36 -16.57
CA ARG A 53 -14.29 -8.30 -17.64
C ARG A 53 -13.27 -9.43 -17.81
N TYR A 54 -12.29 -9.54 -16.91
CA TYR A 54 -11.19 -10.49 -16.92
C TYR A 54 -10.25 -10.36 -18.14
N TYR A 55 -10.20 -9.19 -18.77
CA TYR A 55 -9.22 -8.93 -19.82
C TYR A 55 -7.90 -8.44 -19.22
N GLY A 56 -6.81 -9.12 -19.56
CA GLY A 56 -5.47 -8.77 -19.12
C GLY A 56 -4.76 -7.81 -20.09
N PHE A 57 -4.35 -6.66 -19.57
CA PHE A 57 -3.62 -5.61 -20.29
C PHE A 57 -2.17 -5.54 -19.80
N PRO A 58 -1.17 -5.64 -20.68
CA PRO A 58 0.22 -5.61 -20.27
C PRO A 58 0.58 -4.26 -19.64
N MET A 59 1.31 -4.33 -18.53
CA MET A 59 1.78 -3.16 -17.79
C MET A 59 3.19 -3.37 -17.24
N ILE A 60 3.83 -2.25 -16.94
CA ILE A 60 5.03 -2.16 -16.12
C ILE A 60 4.72 -1.26 -14.93
N LEU A 61 4.97 -1.76 -13.72
CA LEU A 61 4.98 -0.99 -12.49
C LEU A 61 6.43 -0.72 -12.09
N THR A 62 6.79 0.54 -11.92
CA THR A 62 8.09 0.95 -11.40
C THR A 62 7.88 1.66 -10.07
N TYR A 63 8.56 1.21 -9.03
CA TYR A 63 8.62 1.86 -7.72
C TYR A 63 10.04 2.33 -7.42
N LYS A 64 10.17 3.50 -6.79
CA LYS A 64 11.43 4.04 -6.29
C LYS A 64 11.23 4.72 -4.94
N ARG A 65 12.05 4.36 -3.95
CA ARG A 65 12.02 5.01 -2.62
C ARG A 65 12.33 6.51 -2.73
N PRO A 66 11.72 7.37 -1.88
CA PRO A 66 10.86 7.03 -0.75
C PRO A 66 9.36 6.83 -1.06
N GLY A 67 8.94 6.74 -2.33
CA GLY A 67 7.52 6.52 -2.63
C GLY A 67 7.08 6.86 -4.04
N LYS A 68 8.02 7.11 -4.97
CA LYS A 68 7.66 7.35 -6.36
C LYS A 68 7.15 6.05 -6.97
N ILE A 69 6.06 6.14 -7.71
CA ILE A 69 5.47 4.99 -8.37
C ILE A 69 5.00 5.40 -9.75
N ARG A 70 5.14 4.50 -10.71
CA ARG A 70 4.61 4.62 -12.06
C ARG A 70 3.98 3.30 -12.45
N ILE A 71 2.78 3.34 -13.02
CA ILE A 71 2.16 2.21 -13.70
C ILE A 71 1.88 2.66 -15.12
N ALA A 72 2.39 1.93 -16.11
CA ALA A 72 2.19 2.28 -17.51
C ALA A 72 1.98 1.02 -18.35
N GLY A 73 1.18 1.13 -19.41
CA GLY A 73 0.84 -0.03 -20.23
C GLY A 73 0.04 0.35 -21.47
N VAL A 74 -0.62 -0.65 -22.03
CA VAL A 74 -1.51 -0.50 -23.19
C VAL A 74 -2.89 -1.07 -22.86
N TYR A 75 -3.91 -0.22 -22.93
CA TYR A 75 -5.32 -0.57 -22.75
C TYR A 75 -6.06 -0.29 -24.06
N GLU A 76 -6.69 -1.33 -24.63
CA GLU A 76 -7.43 -1.24 -25.90
C GLU A 76 -6.68 -0.49 -27.02
N ASN A 77 -5.42 -0.88 -27.29
CA ASN A 77 -4.51 -0.26 -28.28
C ASN A 77 -4.09 1.19 -28.00
N LYS A 78 -4.44 1.75 -26.84
CA LYS A 78 -4.00 3.08 -26.41
C LYS A 78 -3.08 2.97 -25.20
N ARG A 79 -2.08 3.85 -25.12
CA ARG A 79 -1.17 3.85 -23.97
C ARG A 79 -1.90 4.44 -22.76
N PHE A 80 -1.62 3.92 -21.58
CA PHE A 80 -1.99 4.58 -20.34
C PHE A 80 -0.75 4.73 -19.47
N ALA A 81 -0.79 5.73 -18.60
CA ALA A 81 0.23 5.93 -17.58
C ALA A 81 -0.37 6.63 -16.39
N GLN A 82 0.02 6.23 -15.20
CA GLN A 82 -0.21 6.94 -13.95
C GLN A 82 1.11 7.00 -13.20
N ALA A 83 1.45 8.13 -12.62
CA ALA A 83 2.66 8.23 -11.80
C ALA A 83 2.52 9.25 -10.68
N TYR A 84 3.21 9.00 -9.58
CA TYR A 84 3.44 9.91 -8.48
C TYR A 84 4.95 10.15 -8.38
N ASP A 85 5.35 11.42 -8.46
CA ASP A 85 6.77 11.81 -8.50
C ASP A 85 7.39 12.03 -7.11
N GLY A 86 6.62 11.81 -6.04
CA GLY A 86 6.98 12.15 -4.66
C GLY A 86 6.35 13.45 -4.16
N THR A 87 5.63 14.18 -5.02
CA THR A 87 4.93 15.42 -4.67
C THR A 87 3.56 15.49 -5.31
N VAL A 88 3.43 15.18 -6.61
CA VAL A 88 2.18 15.27 -7.36
C VAL A 88 1.95 13.99 -8.16
N ALA A 89 0.70 13.53 -8.19
CA ALA A 89 0.29 12.46 -9.09
C ALA A 89 -0.31 13.00 -10.39
N TRP A 90 -0.10 12.27 -11.48
CA TRP A 90 -0.65 12.56 -12.80
C TRP A 90 -1.04 11.28 -13.53
N SER A 91 -1.93 11.41 -14.52
CA SER A 91 -2.38 10.30 -15.34
C SER A 91 -2.58 10.67 -16.80
N ILE A 92 -2.48 9.67 -17.67
CA ILE A 92 -2.97 9.64 -19.05
C ILE A 92 -3.81 8.37 -19.15
N ALA A 93 -5.11 8.52 -19.33
CA ALA A 93 -6.07 7.43 -19.24
C ALA A 93 -6.92 7.36 -20.52
N PRO A 94 -6.85 6.27 -21.31
CA PRO A 94 -7.59 6.15 -22.56
C PRO A 94 -9.11 6.02 -22.41
N TRP A 95 -9.58 5.71 -21.20
CA TRP A 95 -11.00 5.67 -20.83
C TRP A 95 -11.56 7.03 -20.40
N LYS A 96 -10.72 8.06 -20.20
CA LYS A 96 -11.19 9.43 -19.95
C LYS A 96 -11.62 10.10 -21.26
N LYS A 97 -12.50 11.11 -21.14
CA LYS A 97 -13.04 11.86 -22.30
C LYS A 97 -11.94 12.53 -23.13
N GLN A 98 -10.89 13.03 -22.48
CA GLN A 98 -9.74 13.66 -23.11
C GLN A 98 -8.52 12.77 -22.92
N TYR A 99 -7.86 12.41 -24.02
CA TYR A 99 -6.61 11.66 -23.98
C TYR A 99 -5.43 12.61 -23.86
N GLN A 100 -5.21 13.12 -22.64
CA GLN A 100 -4.17 14.10 -22.33
C GLN A 100 -3.59 13.83 -20.94
N VAL A 101 -2.52 14.54 -20.59
CA VAL A 101 -1.93 14.49 -19.25
C VAL A 101 -2.79 15.32 -18.29
N GLU A 102 -3.31 14.66 -17.25
CA GLU A 102 -4.09 15.30 -16.19
C GLU A 102 -3.40 15.16 -14.84
N THR A 103 -3.54 16.16 -13.98
CA THR A 103 -3.21 16.02 -12.55
C THR A 103 -4.22 15.08 -11.92
N ALA A 104 -3.77 14.13 -11.10
CA ALA A 104 -4.64 13.22 -10.39
C ALA A 104 -5.42 13.96 -9.29
N THR A 105 -6.66 13.55 -9.07
CA THR A 105 -7.43 13.89 -7.87
C THR A 105 -6.79 13.28 -6.62
N ALA A 106 -7.19 13.75 -5.43
CA ALA A 106 -6.70 13.21 -4.17
C ALA A 106 -6.97 11.69 -4.01
N SER A 107 -8.15 11.24 -4.44
CA SER A 107 -8.52 9.82 -4.42
C SER A 107 -7.70 8.99 -5.41
N GLU A 108 -7.49 9.49 -6.65
CA GLU A 108 -6.63 8.83 -7.64
C GLU A 108 -5.17 8.74 -7.15
N GLU A 109 -4.64 9.81 -6.54
CA GLU A 109 -3.31 9.78 -5.92
C GLU A 109 -3.25 8.74 -4.79
N LEU A 110 -4.24 8.72 -3.92
CA LEU A 110 -4.30 7.78 -2.79
C LEU A 110 -4.33 6.33 -3.27
N ILE A 111 -5.12 6.01 -4.30
CA ILE A 111 -5.15 4.68 -4.92
C ILE A 111 -3.78 4.33 -5.51
N LEU A 112 -3.20 5.25 -6.30
CA LEU A 112 -1.92 5.02 -6.96
C LEU A 112 -0.79 4.76 -5.95
N ARG A 113 -0.68 5.58 -4.91
CA ARG A 113 0.35 5.43 -3.87
C ARG A 113 0.24 4.14 -3.08
N ASN A 114 -0.95 3.54 -3.05
CA ASN A 114 -1.23 2.28 -2.33
C ASN A 114 -1.33 1.06 -3.25
N SER A 115 -1.10 1.25 -4.55
CA SER A 115 -1.11 0.16 -5.54
C SER A 115 0.04 -0.83 -5.31
N TYR A 116 1.18 -0.37 -4.78
CA TYR A 116 2.31 -1.22 -4.45
C TYR A 116 3.18 -0.62 -3.34
N THR A 117 3.58 -1.47 -2.39
CA THR A 117 4.54 -1.14 -1.33
C THR A 117 5.58 -2.26 -1.24
N PRO A 118 6.89 -1.97 -1.31
CA PRO A 118 7.92 -2.99 -1.07
C PRO A 118 7.92 -3.42 0.40
N GLY A 119 7.84 -4.73 0.63
CA GLY A 119 7.73 -5.32 1.96
C GLY A 119 6.36 -5.07 2.59
N SER A 120 6.34 -4.93 3.91
CA SER A 120 5.13 -4.66 4.66
C SER A 120 4.70 -3.19 4.52
N PRO A 121 3.43 -2.91 4.17
CA PRO A 121 2.90 -1.55 4.21
C PRO A 121 2.69 -1.02 5.63
N LEU A 122 2.77 -1.87 6.66
CA LEU A 122 2.68 -1.47 8.06
C LEU A 122 4.03 -0.92 8.57
N TYR A 123 5.14 -1.39 8.00
CA TYR A 123 6.48 -1.10 8.52
C TYR A 123 6.79 0.39 8.66
N PRO A 124 6.49 1.28 7.68
CA PRO A 124 6.75 2.71 7.82
C PRO A 124 5.98 3.38 8.98
N TYR A 125 4.87 2.78 9.42
CA TYR A 125 3.94 3.33 10.39
C TYR A 125 3.93 2.58 11.72
N ARG A 126 4.85 1.63 11.91
CA ARG A 126 4.88 0.71 13.06
C ARG A 126 4.87 1.36 14.44
N GLU A 127 5.23 2.64 14.56
CA GLU A 127 5.18 3.39 15.83
C GLU A 127 3.82 4.11 16.06
N HIS A 128 2.93 4.07 15.07
CA HIS A 128 1.67 4.84 15.02
C HIS A 128 0.45 3.99 14.66
N LEU A 129 0.62 2.67 14.55
CA LEU A 129 -0.49 1.74 14.39
C LEU A 129 -1.26 1.60 15.71
N GLN A 130 -2.54 1.31 15.60
CA GLN A 130 -3.37 0.92 16.72
C GLN A 130 -3.79 -0.54 16.53
N PHE A 131 -3.50 -1.39 17.51
CA PHE A 131 -3.95 -2.78 17.49
C PHE A 131 -5.42 -2.87 17.92
N GLU A 132 -6.24 -3.47 17.08
CA GLU A 132 -7.68 -3.61 17.28
C GLU A 132 -8.08 -4.99 17.82
N GLY A 133 -7.10 -5.90 18.00
CA GLY A 133 -7.37 -7.29 18.31
C GLY A 133 -7.77 -8.11 17.08
N LEU A 134 -8.56 -9.15 17.30
CA LEU A 134 -9.09 -9.99 16.23
C LEU A 134 -10.32 -9.33 15.59
N ARG A 135 -10.37 -9.34 14.26
CA ARG A 135 -11.56 -8.93 13.49
C ARG A 135 -11.95 -10.02 12.50
N ASP A 136 -13.25 -10.23 12.40
CA ASP A 136 -13.85 -11.13 11.41
C ASP A 136 -13.90 -10.46 10.04
N MET A 137 -13.45 -11.18 9.02
CA MET A 137 -13.67 -10.87 7.61
C MET A 137 -14.12 -12.16 6.93
N GLU A 138 -15.36 -12.19 6.45
CA GLU A 138 -15.96 -13.34 5.76
C GLU A 138 -15.91 -14.66 6.56
N GLY A 139 -16.02 -14.59 7.89
CA GLY A 139 -15.98 -15.76 8.77
C GLY A 139 -14.59 -16.25 9.16
N VAL A 140 -13.54 -15.51 8.77
CA VAL A 140 -12.14 -15.76 9.15
C VAL A 140 -11.65 -14.63 10.06
N LEU A 141 -10.97 -15.00 11.16
CA LEU A 141 -10.41 -14.04 12.11
C LEU A 141 -8.98 -13.64 11.70
N TYR A 142 -8.75 -12.33 11.66
CA TYR A 142 -7.46 -11.72 11.36
C TYR A 142 -7.02 -10.81 12.51
N TYR A 143 -5.72 -10.69 12.74
CA TYR A 143 -5.19 -9.61 13.56
C TYR A 143 -5.37 -8.29 12.81
N ALA A 144 -6.01 -7.31 13.45
CA ALA A 144 -6.31 -6.03 12.84
C ALA A 144 -5.46 -4.91 13.43
N PHE A 145 -4.83 -4.13 12.54
CA PHE A 145 -4.12 -2.90 12.88
C PHE A 145 -4.72 -1.73 12.11
N THR A 146 -4.89 -0.59 12.73
CA THR A 146 -5.37 0.64 12.07
C THR A 146 -4.30 1.72 12.09
N MET A 147 -4.31 2.57 11.06
CA MET A 147 -3.57 3.82 11.02
C MET A 147 -4.48 4.91 10.49
N ALA A 148 -4.61 5.98 11.26
CA ALA A 148 -5.39 7.14 10.93
C ALA A 148 -4.49 8.28 10.44
N GLU A 149 -4.79 8.79 9.26
CA GLU A 149 -4.27 10.06 8.73
C GLU A 149 -5.40 11.09 8.72
N GLU A 150 -5.08 12.36 8.46
CA GLU A 150 -6.09 13.43 8.39
C GLU A 150 -7.20 13.12 7.37
N ALA A 151 -6.81 12.63 6.19
CA ALA A 151 -7.71 12.43 5.05
C ALA A 151 -8.34 11.02 4.99
N TYR A 152 -7.73 10.00 5.61
CA TYR A 152 -8.18 8.61 5.48
C TYR A 152 -7.79 7.74 6.68
N LEU A 153 -8.52 6.65 6.85
CA LEU A 153 -8.23 5.55 7.76
C LEU A 153 -7.77 4.35 6.92
N LYS A 154 -6.71 3.68 7.36
CA LYS A 154 -6.37 2.35 6.87
C LYS A 154 -6.55 1.31 7.95
N THR A 155 -7.06 0.14 7.54
CA THR A 155 -7.10 -1.07 8.36
C THR A 155 -6.34 -2.17 7.63
N TYR A 156 -5.41 -2.80 8.33
CA TYR A 156 -4.63 -3.92 7.86
C TYR A 156 -5.09 -5.19 8.58
N PHE A 157 -5.27 -6.26 7.82
CA PHE A 157 -5.71 -7.55 8.34
C PHE A 157 -4.63 -8.58 8.08
N ILE A 158 -4.01 -9.05 9.16
CA ILE A 158 -2.90 -9.99 9.15
C ILE A 158 -3.44 -11.38 9.49
N ASP A 159 -3.08 -12.36 8.68
CA ASP A 159 -3.41 -13.77 8.89
C ASP A 159 -2.86 -14.28 10.23
N THR A 160 -3.68 -15.01 10.97
CA THR A 160 -3.34 -15.45 12.34
C THR A 160 -2.43 -16.68 12.38
N GLU A 161 -2.26 -17.39 11.26
CA GLU A 161 -1.43 -18.60 11.19
C GLU A 161 -0.03 -18.31 10.65
N ASN A 162 0.05 -17.44 9.63
CA ASN A 162 1.28 -17.20 8.88
C ASN A 162 1.76 -15.73 8.90
N TYR A 163 1.05 -14.85 9.61
CA TYR A 163 1.40 -13.45 9.81
C TYR A 163 1.54 -12.64 8.51
N ARG A 164 0.97 -13.09 7.38
CA ARG A 164 0.97 -12.34 6.12
C ARG A 164 -0.18 -11.34 6.10
N LEU A 165 0.01 -10.27 5.33
CA LEU A 165 -1.08 -9.31 5.11
C LEU A 165 -2.07 -9.95 4.13
N TYR A 166 -3.34 -10.04 4.50
CA TYR A 166 -4.37 -10.58 3.62
C TYR A 166 -5.25 -9.47 3.04
N TYR A 167 -5.64 -8.50 3.88
CA TYR A 167 -6.43 -7.35 3.44
C TYR A 167 -5.79 -6.02 3.86
N GLU A 168 -5.90 -5.02 2.99
CA GLU A 168 -5.68 -3.61 3.31
C GLU A 168 -6.94 -2.84 2.88
N GLN A 169 -7.64 -2.26 3.85
CA GLN A 169 -8.84 -1.46 3.62
C GLN A 169 -8.52 0.03 3.81
N ILE A 170 -8.91 0.87 2.86
CA ILE A 170 -8.69 2.32 2.87
C ILE A 170 -10.02 3.03 2.77
N GLN A 171 -10.31 3.91 3.73
CA GLN A 171 -11.55 4.68 3.82
C GLN A 171 -11.26 6.16 4.06
N THR A 172 -11.84 7.07 3.27
CA THR A 172 -11.69 8.53 3.50
C THR A 172 -12.45 8.99 4.75
N ARG A 173 -11.83 9.85 5.58
CA ARG A 173 -12.38 10.28 6.90
C ARG A 173 -13.34 11.47 6.84
N PHE A 174 -13.17 12.41 5.91
CA PHE A 174 -13.99 13.62 5.79
C PHE A 174 -14.00 14.13 4.32
N GLY A 175 -15.15 14.17 3.65
CA GLY A 175 -15.27 14.83 2.33
C GLY A 175 -16.40 14.32 1.43
N SER A 176 -16.67 15.06 0.35
CA SER A 176 -17.71 14.77 -0.67
C SER A 176 -17.32 13.70 -1.71
N GLN A 177 -16.09 13.18 -1.63
CA GLN A 177 -15.62 12.04 -2.40
C GLN A 177 -15.41 10.87 -1.44
N ASN A 178 -16.42 10.02 -1.29
CA ASN A 178 -16.31 8.80 -0.53
C ASN A 178 -15.43 7.83 -1.31
N LEU A 179 -14.27 7.47 -0.78
CA LEU A 179 -13.51 6.31 -1.26
C LEU A 179 -13.58 5.22 -0.20
N SER A 180 -14.02 4.04 -0.61
CA SER A 180 -13.85 2.79 0.13
C SER A 180 -13.18 1.80 -0.80
N MET A 181 -11.93 1.46 -0.52
CA MET A 181 -11.16 0.50 -1.30
C MET A 181 -10.70 -0.64 -0.41
N LEU A 182 -10.94 -1.87 -0.85
CA LEU A 182 -10.39 -3.09 -0.28
C LEU A 182 -9.33 -3.64 -1.23
N LYS A 183 -8.16 -3.94 -0.68
CA LYS A 183 -7.08 -4.62 -1.37
C LYS A 183 -6.96 -6.02 -0.80
N VAL A 184 -7.07 -7.03 -1.65
CA VAL A 184 -6.97 -8.46 -1.31
C VAL A 184 -5.63 -8.99 -1.82
N ILE A 185 -4.87 -9.61 -0.93
CA ILE A 185 -3.50 -10.09 -1.19
C ILE A 185 -3.38 -11.53 -0.70
N ASP A 186 -3.89 -12.48 -1.48
CA ASP A 186 -3.93 -13.90 -1.13
C ASP A 186 -2.68 -14.66 -1.61
N LYS A 187 -2.17 -14.29 -2.79
CA LYS A 187 -1.12 -15.05 -3.50
C LYS A 187 0.24 -14.42 -3.31
N TYR A 188 1.08 -15.08 -2.50
CA TYR A 188 2.48 -14.71 -2.30
C TYR A 188 3.45 -15.76 -2.83
N LYS A 189 4.64 -15.30 -3.22
CA LYS A 189 5.84 -16.14 -3.39
C LYS A 189 6.99 -15.57 -2.59
N SER A 190 7.88 -16.45 -2.13
CA SER A 190 9.14 -16.05 -1.51
C SER A 190 10.27 -16.08 -2.53
N TYR A 191 11.02 -14.99 -2.62
CA TYR A 191 12.23 -14.89 -3.44
C TYR A 191 13.37 -14.36 -2.57
N GLY A 192 14.37 -15.21 -2.31
CA GLY A 192 15.49 -14.82 -1.44
C GLY A 192 15.08 -14.40 -0.03
N GLY A 193 13.99 -14.97 0.49
CA GLY A 193 13.43 -14.62 1.82
C GLY A 193 12.52 -13.39 1.82
N MET A 194 12.39 -12.65 0.72
CA MET A 194 11.41 -11.57 0.58
C MET A 194 10.08 -12.14 0.12
N LEU A 195 9.02 -11.80 0.83
CA LEU A 195 7.67 -12.14 0.43
C LEU A 195 7.18 -11.12 -0.60
N ILE A 196 6.73 -11.60 -1.76
CA ILE A 196 6.28 -10.77 -2.87
C ILE A 196 4.88 -11.23 -3.29
N PRO A 197 3.88 -10.34 -3.34
CA PRO A 197 2.59 -10.70 -3.90
C PRO A 197 2.77 -11.03 -5.39
N THR A 198 2.04 -12.02 -5.88
CA THR A 198 2.01 -12.40 -7.30
C THR A 198 0.73 -11.95 -7.99
N ALA A 199 -0.30 -11.64 -7.19
CA ALA A 199 -1.45 -10.88 -7.62
C ALA A 199 -1.95 -10.00 -6.47
N VAL A 200 -2.59 -8.90 -6.81
CA VAL A 200 -3.23 -7.99 -5.87
C VAL A 200 -4.56 -7.56 -6.48
N ARG A 201 -5.66 -7.88 -5.81
CA ARG A 201 -7.00 -7.52 -6.25
C ARG A 201 -7.49 -6.29 -5.50
N PHE A 202 -8.14 -5.39 -6.21
CA PHE A 202 -8.66 -4.14 -5.69
C PHE A 202 -10.16 -4.10 -5.94
N GLU A 203 -10.91 -3.76 -4.91
CA GLU A 203 -12.35 -3.60 -4.94
C GLU A 203 -12.67 -2.18 -4.43
N ALA A 204 -13.28 -1.35 -5.26
CA ALA A 204 -13.65 0.01 -4.91
C ALA A 204 -15.01 0.38 -5.54
N ASP A 205 -16.01 0.63 -4.70
CA ASP A 205 -17.41 0.86 -5.12
C ASP A 205 -17.93 -0.22 -6.09
N GLN A 206 -18.08 0.11 -7.38
CA GLN A 206 -18.52 -0.82 -8.45
C GLN A 206 -17.36 -1.28 -9.35
N LEU A 207 -16.13 -0.92 -9.02
CA LEU A 207 -14.94 -1.24 -9.80
C LEU A 207 -14.15 -2.34 -9.10
N GLU A 208 -13.76 -3.35 -9.88
CA GLU A 208 -12.81 -4.37 -9.47
C GLU A 208 -11.70 -4.47 -10.52
N TRP A 209 -10.46 -4.58 -10.08
CA TRP A 209 -9.34 -4.89 -10.96
C TRP A 209 -8.28 -5.68 -10.20
N GLU A 210 -7.49 -6.46 -10.93
CA GLU A 210 -6.37 -7.22 -10.37
C GLU A 210 -5.07 -6.81 -11.06
N LEU A 211 -4.00 -6.66 -10.28
CA LEU A 211 -2.65 -6.56 -10.80
C LEU A 211 -1.99 -7.92 -10.66
N VAL A 212 -1.61 -8.54 -11.78
CA VAL A 212 -0.91 -9.83 -11.82
C VAL A 212 0.55 -9.59 -12.18
N PHE A 213 1.47 -10.17 -11.40
CA PHE A 213 2.90 -9.93 -11.53
C PHE A 213 3.57 -11.15 -12.19
N ASP A 214 4.14 -10.95 -13.37
CA ASP A 214 4.81 -11.99 -14.14
C ASP A 214 6.31 -12.04 -13.81
N GLU A 215 6.96 -10.89 -13.74
CA GLU A 215 8.39 -10.75 -13.40
C GLU A 215 8.60 -9.59 -12.43
N VAL A 216 9.48 -9.79 -11.44
CA VAL A 216 9.84 -8.77 -10.45
C VAL A 216 11.36 -8.61 -10.42
N LEU A 217 11.83 -7.43 -10.80
CA LEU A 217 13.24 -7.05 -10.80
C LEU A 217 13.51 -6.08 -9.65
N LEU A 218 14.50 -6.42 -8.82
CA LEU A 218 14.86 -5.64 -7.63
C LEU A 218 16.19 -4.92 -7.86
N GLY A 219 16.26 -3.65 -7.46
CA GLY A 219 17.51 -2.89 -7.47
C GLY A 219 18.05 -2.51 -8.86
N VAL A 220 17.25 -2.63 -9.92
CA VAL A 220 17.66 -2.32 -11.30
C VAL A 220 17.87 -0.82 -11.61
N GLY A 221 17.56 0.06 -10.65
CA GLY A 221 17.60 1.51 -10.85
C GLY A 221 16.38 2.03 -11.61
N ALA A 222 16.06 3.31 -11.42
CA ALA A 222 14.95 3.98 -12.11
C ALA A 222 15.25 5.47 -12.26
N ASN A 223 15.22 5.96 -13.50
CA ASN A 223 15.44 7.37 -13.82
C ASN A 223 14.26 8.21 -13.30
N ASP A 224 14.54 9.30 -12.59
CA ASP A 224 13.49 10.16 -12.03
C ASP A 224 12.55 10.76 -13.09
N LYS A 225 13.02 10.89 -14.33
CA LYS A 225 12.19 11.34 -15.47
C LYS A 225 11.01 10.41 -15.77
N LEU A 226 11.05 9.14 -15.34
CA LEU A 226 9.93 8.22 -15.51
C LEU A 226 8.70 8.66 -14.71
N PHE A 227 8.91 9.29 -13.56
CA PHE A 227 7.84 9.71 -12.65
C PHE A 227 7.39 11.14 -12.90
N ALA A 228 8.24 11.97 -13.51
CA ALA A 228 7.93 13.35 -13.80
C ALA A 228 6.72 13.47 -14.74
N ARG A 229 5.89 14.49 -14.50
CA ARG A 229 4.81 14.85 -15.41
C ARG A 229 5.39 15.17 -16.80
N PRO A 230 4.88 14.57 -17.89
CA PRO A 230 5.32 14.93 -19.23
C PRO A 230 4.98 16.39 -19.53
N GLU A 231 5.90 17.11 -20.17
CA GLU A 231 5.59 18.41 -20.76
C GLU A 231 4.52 18.20 -21.85
N SER A 232 3.49 19.04 -21.84
CA SER A 232 2.47 19.06 -22.90
C SER A 232 3.17 19.39 -24.23
N GLN A 233 3.08 18.48 -25.20
CA GLN A 233 3.42 18.76 -26.59
C GLN A 233 2.32 19.59 -27.25
#